data_AF-A0A5R9F8G8-F1
#
_entry.id   AF-A0A5R9F8G8-F1
#
_cell.length_a   1.000
_cell.length_b   1.000
_cell.length_c   1.000
_cell.angle_alpha   90.00
_cell.angle_beta   90.00
_cell.angle_gamma   90.00
#
_symmetry.space_group_name_H-M   'P 1'
#
loop_
_entity.id
_entity.type
_entity.pdbx_description
1 polymer ?
#
loop_
_entity_poly.entity_id
_entity_poly.type
_entity_poly.pdbx_seq_one_letter_code
_entity_poly.pdbx_strand_id
1 'polypeptide(L)'
;MNLDRKTLKGLPGAFSLGMGMIGLLLINFAIWFDTDFPGLLSPVEEIAGIFLAIVGLFMKVDKKVALAGLLVNIFLIIFVFLTLMLSWGINPKP
;
A
#
# COMPACT_ATOMS: atom_id res chain seq x y z
N MET A 1 -27.39 8.99 -7.64
CA MET A 1 -27.03 8.29 -6.38
C MET A 1 -26.48 9.34 -5.42
N ASN A 2 -27.25 9.76 -4.41
CA ASN A 2 -26.77 10.73 -3.42
C ASN A 2 -25.86 10.01 -2.42
N LEU A 3 -24.56 10.27 -2.48
CA LEU A 3 -23.60 9.75 -1.50
C LEU A 3 -23.76 10.52 -0.18
N ASP A 4 -24.06 9.81 0.91
CA ASP A 4 -24.09 10.38 2.27
C ASP A 4 -22.70 10.94 2.63
N ARG A 5 -22.67 12.10 3.31
CA ARG A 5 -21.45 12.71 3.85
C ARG A 5 -20.67 11.77 4.77
N LYS A 6 -21.30 10.78 5.42
CA LYS A 6 -20.58 9.73 6.17
C LYS A 6 -19.78 8.80 5.25
N THR A 7 -20.38 8.37 4.14
CA THR A 7 -19.72 7.52 3.14
C THR A 7 -18.51 8.23 2.52
N LEU A 8 -18.66 9.52 2.20
CA LEU A 8 -17.59 10.33 1.64
C LEU A 8 -16.37 10.44 2.55
N LYS A 9 -16.57 10.45 3.87
CA LYS A 9 -15.47 10.52 4.85
C LYS A 9 -14.72 9.19 5.00
N GLY A 10 -15.35 8.06 4.69
CA GLY A 10 -14.73 6.73 4.78
C GLY A 10 -13.93 6.34 3.55
N LEU A 11 -14.17 7.01 2.41
CA LEU A 11 -13.48 6.74 1.15
C LEU A 11 -11.95 6.77 1.25
N PRO A 12 -11.29 7.74 1.92
CA PRO A 12 -9.83 7.78 1.97
C PRO A 12 -9.22 6.52 2.60
N GLY A 13 -9.82 6.02 3.70
CA GLY A 13 -9.36 4.78 4.34
C GLY A 13 -9.61 3.55 3.45
N ALA A 14 -10.75 3.51 2.75
CA ALA A 14 -11.07 2.42 1.83
C ALA A 14 -10.15 2.40 0.59
N PHE A 15 -9.85 3.57 0.02
CA PHE A 15 -8.89 3.70 -1.09
C PHE A 15 -7.48 3.30 -0.64
N SER A 16 -7.04 3.77 0.53
CA SER A 16 -5.76 3.35 1.11
C SER A 16 -5.64 1.83 1.24
N LEU A 17 -6.67 1.18 1.79
CA LEU A 17 -6.72 -0.27 1.91
C LEU A 17 -6.72 -0.96 0.52
N GLY A 18 -7.51 -0.44 -0.43
CA GLY A 18 -7.55 -0.95 -1.79
C GLY A 18 -6.19 -0.90 -2.49
N MET A 19 -5.46 0.22 -2.37
CA MET A 19 -4.11 0.35 -2.90
C MET A 19 -3.16 -0.67 -2.27
N GLY A 20 -3.22 -0.83 -0.94
CA GLY A 20 -2.43 -1.83 -0.24
C GLY A 20 -2.72 -3.26 -0.69
N MET A 21 -3.99 -3.61 -0.94
CA MET A 21 -4.34 -4.94 -1.44
C MET A 21 -3.87 -5.18 -2.87
N ILE A 22 -3.94 -4.16 -3.74
CA ILE A 22 -3.39 -4.23 -5.09
C ILE A 22 -1.87 -4.48 -5.00
N GLY A 23 -1.17 -3.75 -4.13
CA GLY A 23 0.26 -3.97 -3.93
C GLY A 23 0.58 -5.38 -3.46
N LEU A 24 -0.18 -5.92 -2.48
CA LEU A 24 -0.06 -7.32 -2.05
C LEU A 24 -0.29 -8.32 -3.20
N LEU A 25 -1.28 -8.06 -4.05
CA LEU A 25 -1.55 -8.91 -5.21
C LEU A 25 -0.40 -8.88 -6.22
N LEU A 26 0.17 -7.70 -6.48
CA LEU A 26 1.35 -7.55 -7.33
C LEU A 26 2.55 -8.30 -6.78
N ILE A 27 2.76 -8.33 -5.45
CA ILE A 27 3.81 -9.15 -4.83
C ILE A 27 3.63 -10.61 -5.19
N ASN A 28 2.43 -11.15 -4.94
CA ASN A 28 2.15 -12.55 -5.19
C ASN A 28 2.28 -12.89 -6.68
N PHE A 29 1.85 -11.98 -7.56
CA PHE A 29 1.99 -12.13 -8.99
C PHE A 29 3.47 -12.15 -9.40
N ALA A 30 4.28 -11.22 -8.91
CA ALA A 30 5.69 -11.16 -9.26
C ALA A 30 6.47 -12.40 -8.77
N ILE A 31 6.13 -12.91 -7.58
CA ILE A 31 6.68 -14.17 -7.06
C ILE A 31 6.27 -15.36 -7.94
N TRP A 32 5.00 -15.42 -8.35
CA TRP A 32 4.50 -16.52 -9.18
C TRP A 32 5.16 -16.55 -10.55
N PHE A 33 5.29 -15.38 -11.18
CA PHE A 33 5.80 -15.25 -12.55
C PHE A 33 7.31 -14.97 -12.63
N ASP A 34 8.03 -15.07 -11.51
CA ASP A 34 9.48 -14.79 -11.41
C ASP A 34 9.86 -13.47 -12.11
N THR A 35 9.07 -12.43 -11.88
CA THR A 35 9.22 -11.11 -12.51
C THR A 35 9.88 -10.13 -11.56
N ASP A 36 10.56 -9.13 -12.12
CA ASP A 36 11.29 -8.11 -11.35
C ASP A 36 10.31 -7.23 -10.53
N PHE A 37 10.02 -7.71 -9.33
CA PHE A 37 9.04 -7.19 -8.40
C PHE A 37 9.26 -5.72 -7.99
N PRO A 38 10.48 -5.25 -7.67
CA PRO A 38 10.68 -3.86 -7.26
C PRO A 38 10.33 -2.85 -8.35
N GLY A 39 10.29 -3.27 -9.63
CA GLY A 39 9.88 -2.42 -10.74
C GLY A 39 8.36 -2.34 -10.93
N LEU A 40 7.60 -3.29 -10.36
CA LEU A 40 6.13 -3.36 -10.49
C LEU A 40 5.41 -2.55 -9.41
N LEU A 41 6.05 -2.27 -8.27
CA LEU A 41 5.54 -1.36 -7.25
C LEU A 41 6.20 0.00 -7.39
N SER A 42 5.40 1.03 -7.58
CA SER A 42 5.89 2.41 -7.59
C SER A 42 5.85 2.97 -6.17
N PRO A 43 6.98 3.34 -5.54
CA PRO A 43 7.00 3.89 -4.17
C PRO A 43 6.04 5.07 -3.95
N VAL A 44 5.70 5.78 -5.02
CA VAL A 44 4.72 6.88 -5.03
C VAL A 44 3.32 6.39 -4.68
N GLU A 45 2.93 5.20 -5.12
CA GLU A 45 1.63 4.59 -4.87
C GLU A 45 1.48 4.21 -3.40
N GLU A 46 2.49 3.57 -2.79
CA GLU A 46 2.44 3.24 -1.35
C GLU A 46 2.46 4.50 -0.48
N ILE A 47 3.24 5.53 -0.85
CA ILE A 47 3.26 6.81 -0.14
C ILE A 47 1.87 7.48 -0.20
N ALA A 48 1.22 7.47 -1.36
CA ALA A 48 -0.14 7.97 -1.52
C ALA A 48 -1.14 7.14 -0.69
N GLY A 49 -0.97 5.81 -0.66
CA GLY A 49 -1.76 4.90 0.19
C GLY A 49 -1.62 5.21 1.68
N ILE A 50 -0.41 5.50 2.16
CA ILE A 50 -0.15 5.93 3.55
C ILE A 50 -0.81 7.28 3.84
N PHE A 51 -0.65 8.25 2.95
CA PHE A 51 -1.24 9.58 3.13
C PHE A 51 -2.77 9.50 3.24
N LEU A 52 -3.42 8.74 2.35
CA LEU A 52 -4.86 8.50 2.39
C LEU A 52 -5.31 7.77 3.66
N ALA A 53 -4.49 6.84 4.18
CA ALA A 53 -4.74 6.16 5.45
C ALA A 53 -4.74 7.16 6.61
N ILE A 54 -3.74 8.03 6.67
CA ILE A 54 -3.59 9.07 7.69
C ILE A 54 -4.79 10.02 7.63
N VAL A 55 -5.13 10.52 6.44
CA VAL A 55 -6.33 11.35 6.25
C VAL A 55 -7.59 10.63 6.74
N GLY A 56 -7.74 9.34 6.41
CA GLY A 56 -8.85 8.50 6.87
C GLY A 56 -8.91 8.33 8.38
N LEU A 57 -7.77 8.23 9.08
CA LEU A 57 -7.69 8.11 10.54
C LEU A 57 -8.14 9.38 11.27
N PHE A 58 -7.89 10.55 10.68
CA PHE A 58 -8.31 11.85 11.22
C PHE A 58 -9.77 12.21 10.87
N MET A 59 -10.42 11.48 9.97
CA MET A 59 -11.84 11.62 9.70
C MET A 59 -12.68 10.86 10.76
N LYS A 60 -13.82 11.45 11.18
CA LYS A 60 -14.76 10.88 12.17
C LYS A 60 -15.55 9.68 11.61
N VAL A 61 -14.88 8.61 11.21
CA VAL A 61 -15.45 7.40 10.61
C VAL A 61 -14.74 6.16 11.16
N ASP A 62 -15.14 4.97 10.71
CA ASP A 62 -14.58 3.70 11.18
C ASP A 62 -13.07 3.62 10.93
N LYS A 63 -12.30 3.76 12.02
CA LYS A 63 -10.84 3.82 12.01
C LYS A 63 -10.20 2.48 11.67
N LYS A 64 -10.94 1.37 11.75
CA LYS A 64 -10.40 0.03 11.50
C LYS A 64 -9.92 -0.10 10.06
N VAL A 65 -10.68 0.40 9.10
CA VAL A 65 -10.33 0.33 7.67
C VAL A 65 -9.12 1.19 7.36
N ALA A 66 -9.09 2.42 7.88
CA ALA A 66 -7.96 3.32 7.69
C ALA A 66 -6.68 2.80 8.37
N LEU A 67 -6.79 2.20 9.55
CA LEU A 67 -5.65 1.56 10.23
C LEU A 67 -5.15 0.33 9.47
N ALA A 68 -6.05 -0.51 8.96
CA ALA A 68 -5.68 -1.65 8.12
C ALA A 68 -4.95 -1.18 6.85
N GLY A 69 -5.48 -0.16 6.16
CA GLY A 69 -4.83 0.44 5.00
C GLY A 69 -3.44 0.97 5.33
N LEU A 70 -3.28 1.67 6.46
CA LEU A 70 -1.99 2.16 6.92
C LEU A 70 -0.99 1.02 7.14
N LEU A 71 -1.39 -0.02 7.87
CA LEU A 71 -0.53 -1.16 8.19
C LEU A 71 -0.09 -1.91 6.93
N VAL A 72 -0.99 -2.14 5.98
CA VAL A 72 -0.66 -2.83 4.73
C VAL A 72 0.32 -2.01 3.90
N ASN A 73 0.09 -0.71 3.72
CA ASN A 73 1.01 0.12 2.93
C ASN A 73 2.38 0.26 3.61
N ILE A 74 2.44 0.39 4.94
CA ILE A 74 3.72 0.38 5.68
C ILE A 74 4.46 -0.95 5.47
N PHE A 75 3.74 -2.08 5.58
CA PHE A 75 4.31 -3.39 5.33
C PHE A 75 4.89 -3.50 3.91
N LEU A 76 4.17 -3.02 2.89
CA LEU A 76 4.65 -3.03 1.50
C LEU A 76 5.96 -2.25 1.35
N ILE A 77 6.05 -1.04 1.91
CA ILE A 77 7.28 -0.24 1.86
C ILE A 77 8.45 -0.97 2.52
N ILE A 78 8.24 -1.51 3.72
CA ILE A 78 9.28 -2.27 4.43
C ILE A 78 9.69 -3.49 3.61
N PHE A 79 8.73 -4.20 3.02
CA PHE A 79 8.98 -5.39 2.22
C PHE A 79 9.80 -5.06 0.96
N VAL A 80 9.45 -4.01 0.22
CA VAL A 80 10.19 -3.53 -0.95
C VAL A 80 11.61 -3.12 -0.55
N PHE A 81 11.76 -2.39 0.56
CA PHE A 81 13.06 -1.97 1.06
C PHE A 81 13.95 -3.17 1.42
N LEU A 82 13.39 -4.18 2.10
CA LEU A 82 14.12 -5.41 2.44
C LEU A 82 14.53 -6.19 1.19
N THR A 83 13.64 -6.33 0.20
CA THR A 83 13.95 -7.03 -1.06
C THR A 83 15.03 -6.32 -1.87
N LEU A 84 15.04 -4.98 -1.90
CA LEU A 84 16.13 -4.20 -2.51
C LEU A 84 17.46 -4.40 -1.78
N MET A 85 17.46 -4.34 -0.44
CA MET A 85 18.66 -4.57 0.37
C MET A 85 19.21 -5.99 0.21
N LEU A 86 18.34 -7.00 0.18
CA LEU A 86 18.70 -8.39 -0.11
C LEU A 86 19.28 -8.54 -1.51
N SER A 87 18.67 -7.89 -2.50
CA SER A 87 19.16 -7.88 -3.89
C SER A 87 20.58 -7.32 -3.96
N TRP A 88 20.84 -6.19 -3.30
CA TRP A 88 22.20 -5.61 -3.22
C TRP A 88 23.19 -6.49 -2.46
N GLY A 89 22.74 -7.23 -1.44
CA GLY A 89 23.60 -8.15 -0.69
C GLY A 89 24.01 -9.40 -1.47
N ILE A 90 23.14 -9.89 -2.36
CA ILE A 90 23.37 -11.11 -3.13
C ILE A 90 24.02 -10.81 -4.50
N ASN A 91 23.59 -9.72 -5.15
CA ASN A 91 24.12 -9.28 -6.43
C ASN A 91 24.27 -7.75 -6.40
N PRO A 92 25.36 -7.22 -5.85
CA PRO A 92 25.62 -5.79 -5.84
C PRO A 92 25.77 -5.33 -7.30
N LYS A 93 24.69 -4.83 -7.89
CA LYS A 93 24.79 -4.07 -9.14
C LYS A 93 25.57 -2.79 -8.81
N PRO A 94 26.63 -2.46 -9.57
CA PRO A 94 27.41 -1.24 -9.35
C PRO A 94 26.56 0.02 -9.48
#